data_AF-A0AAJ6MHP0-F1
#
_entry.id   AF-A0AAJ6MHP0-F1
#
_cell.length_a   1.000
_cell.length_b   1.000
_cell.length_c   1.000
_cell.angle_alpha   90.00
_cell.angle_beta   90.00
_cell.angle_gamma   90.00
#
_symmetry.space_group_name_H-M   'P 1'
#
loop_
_entity.id
_entity.type
_entity.pdbx_description
1 polymer ?
#
loop_
_entity_poly.entity_id
_entity_poly.type
_entity_poly.pdbx_seq_one_letter_code
_entity_poly.pdbx_strand_id
1 'polypeptide(L)'
;MLLSLSVSGIISETSASAASTVPVYRLYNKNTGEHFYTKSAFEKNSLKNSGWNDEGTGWIAATSGTPVYRVYNPNSVGGDHYYTMSKYEAQSLVKSGWRWDNGGNAAFYSGGNVNLYVAYNPNAGSGSHNYTTNSFEQNSLLNGGWKFGAVAWKVQAGGSTVTPPVGRTVYVAGKDSKVYWYSLTALIDYGNKHGHPVNQSEIFTMTESQAISSGRHHSLTEK
;
A
#
# COMPACT_ATOMS: atom_id res chain seq x y z
N MET A 1 -23.29 69.00 -2.53
CA MET A 1 -22.08 68.25 -2.13
C MET A 1 -22.52 67.10 -1.23
N LEU A 2 -22.70 65.91 -1.81
CA LEU A 2 -22.95 64.66 -1.09
C LEU A 2 -22.08 63.60 -1.78
N LEU A 3 -20.95 63.26 -1.15
CA LEU A 3 -20.08 62.17 -1.61
C LEU A 3 -20.69 60.85 -1.11
N SER A 4 -21.17 60.01 -2.04
CA SER A 4 -21.49 58.62 -1.77
C SER A 4 -20.22 57.78 -1.91
N LEU A 5 -19.70 57.27 -0.80
CA LEU A 5 -18.60 56.30 -0.76
C LEU A 5 -19.15 54.90 -1.11
N SER A 6 -18.79 54.37 -2.28
CA SER A 6 -19.00 52.96 -2.60
C SER A 6 -17.83 52.14 -2.06
N VAL A 7 -18.06 51.39 -0.98
CA VAL A 7 -17.11 50.36 -0.52
C VAL A 7 -17.31 49.12 -1.38
N SER A 8 -16.46 48.97 -2.40
CA SER A 8 -16.33 47.71 -3.14
C SER A 8 -15.55 46.73 -2.28
N GLY A 9 -16.27 45.81 -1.62
CA GLY A 9 -15.67 44.68 -0.92
C GLY A 9 -14.92 43.79 -1.91
N ILE A 10 -13.59 43.71 -1.75
CA ILE A 10 -12.76 42.73 -2.43
C ILE A 10 -13.03 41.38 -1.75
N ILE A 11 -13.84 40.53 -2.37
CA ILE A 11 -13.91 39.12 -2.00
C ILE A 11 -12.59 38.51 -2.48
N SER A 12 -11.64 38.35 -1.56
CA SER A 12 -10.41 37.61 -1.79
C SER A 12 -10.78 36.12 -1.78
N GLU A 13 -11.24 35.59 -2.92
CA GLU A 13 -11.33 34.15 -3.12
C GLU A 13 -9.93 33.56 -2.97
N THR A 14 -9.68 32.95 -1.81
CA THR A 14 -8.45 32.24 -1.55
C THR A 14 -8.51 30.95 -2.34
N SER A 15 -8.05 30.98 -3.59
CA SER A 15 -7.78 29.78 -4.38
C SER A 15 -6.78 28.93 -3.60
N ALA A 16 -7.27 27.85 -2.98
CA ALA A 16 -6.42 26.86 -2.35
C ALA A 16 -5.44 26.34 -3.41
N SER A 17 -4.15 26.64 -3.23
CA SER A 17 -3.09 26.10 -4.07
C SER A 17 -3.21 24.57 -4.03
N ALA A 18 -3.51 23.95 -5.18
CA ALA A 18 -3.54 22.50 -5.30
C ALA A 18 -2.18 21.99 -4.84
N ALA A 19 -2.15 21.25 -3.72
CA ALA A 19 -0.91 20.72 -3.18
C ALA A 19 -0.20 19.92 -4.28
N SER A 20 1.05 20.28 -4.60
CA SER A 20 1.82 19.55 -5.59
C SER A 20 2.02 18.11 -5.12
N THR A 21 1.77 17.15 -6.01
CA THR A 21 1.79 15.72 -5.69
C THR A 21 2.82 14.96 -6.50
N VAL A 22 3.28 13.82 -6.00
CA VAL A 22 4.22 12.94 -6.70
C VAL A 22 3.81 11.46 -6.52
N PRO A 23 3.82 10.63 -7.57
CA PRO A 23 3.55 9.21 -7.43
C PRO A 23 4.68 8.52 -6.64
N VAL A 24 4.31 7.56 -5.80
CA VAL A 24 5.23 6.60 -5.20
C VAL A 24 4.96 5.24 -5.82
N TYR A 25 5.97 4.70 -6.49
CA TYR A 25 5.94 3.40 -7.14
C TYR A 25 6.16 2.30 -6.12
N ARG A 26 5.46 1.17 -6.29
CA ARG A 26 5.59 -0.05 -5.50
C ARG A 26 6.22 -1.13 -6.36
N LEU A 27 7.28 -1.77 -5.87
CA LEU A 27 7.94 -2.87 -6.54
C LEU A 27 8.02 -4.07 -5.61
N TYR A 28 7.85 -5.27 -6.15
CA TYR A 28 7.89 -6.51 -5.39
C TYR A 28 9.04 -7.41 -5.83
N ASN A 29 9.83 -7.88 -4.87
CA ASN A 29 10.86 -8.88 -5.07
C ASN A 29 10.34 -10.27 -4.69
N LYS A 30 10.00 -11.08 -5.70
CA LYS A 30 9.50 -12.44 -5.49
C LYS A 30 10.47 -13.40 -4.78
N ASN A 31 11.77 -13.08 -4.77
CA ASN A 31 12.79 -13.95 -4.17
C ASN A 31 12.93 -13.72 -2.67
N THR A 32 12.68 -12.49 -2.20
CA THR A 32 12.83 -12.11 -0.78
C THR A 32 11.50 -11.81 -0.09
N GLY A 33 10.43 -11.54 -0.86
CA GLY A 33 9.16 -11.05 -0.34
C GLY A 33 9.14 -9.52 -0.13
N GLU A 34 10.24 -8.84 -0.42
CA GLU A 34 10.39 -7.40 -0.16
C GLU A 34 9.53 -6.54 -1.09
N HIS A 35 8.92 -5.51 -0.51
CA HIS A 35 8.34 -4.41 -1.25
C HIS A 35 9.23 -3.18 -1.13
N PHE A 36 9.51 -2.55 -2.27
CA PHE A 36 10.27 -1.31 -2.33
C PHE A 36 9.38 -0.18 -2.85
N TYR A 37 9.45 0.95 -2.15
CA TYR A 37 8.65 2.14 -2.42
C TYR A 37 9.56 3.33 -2.76
N THR A 38 9.35 3.93 -3.93
CA THR A 38 10.15 5.08 -4.40
C THR A 38 9.36 6.04 -5.27
N LYS A 39 9.67 7.34 -5.17
CA LYS A 39 9.21 8.36 -6.14
C LYS A 39 10.13 8.48 -7.36
N SER A 40 11.29 7.81 -7.36
CA SER A 40 12.27 7.87 -8.43
C SER A 40 11.92 6.87 -9.53
N ALA A 41 11.59 7.38 -10.71
CA ALA A 41 11.40 6.54 -11.89
C ALA A 41 12.69 5.80 -12.28
N PHE A 42 13.86 6.37 -11.98
CA PHE A 42 15.15 5.74 -12.23
C PHE A 42 15.36 4.50 -11.34
N GLU A 43 15.14 4.62 -10.02
CA GLU A 43 15.25 3.48 -9.09
C GLU A 43 14.27 2.38 -9.47
N LYS A 44 13.01 2.75 -9.76
CA LYS A 44 11.99 1.82 -10.23
C LYS A 44 12.45 1.04 -11.46
N ASN A 45 12.92 1.74 -12.49
CA ASN A 45 13.34 1.10 -13.74
C ASN A 45 14.60 0.24 -13.53
N SER A 46 15.53 0.67 -12.67
CA SER A 46 16.71 -0.12 -12.32
C SER A 46 16.32 -1.44 -11.65
N LEU A 47 15.47 -1.41 -10.64
CA LEU A 47 14.99 -2.60 -9.93
C LEU A 47 14.20 -3.53 -10.84
N LYS A 48 13.33 -2.96 -11.70
CA LYS A 48 12.61 -3.72 -12.73
C LYS A 48 13.57 -4.46 -13.67
N ASN A 49 14.63 -3.79 -14.13
CA ASN A 49 15.66 -4.41 -14.96
C ASN A 49 16.47 -5.47 -14.20
N SER A 50 16.57 -5.36 -12.88
CA SER A 50 17.15 -6.38 -11.98
C SER A 50 16.16 -7.50 -11.62
N GLY A 51 14.99 -7.56 -12.25
CA GLY A 51 14.03 -8.67 -12.10
C GLY A 51 12.98 -8.48 -11.01
N TRP A 52 12.84 -7.28 -10.43
CA TRP A 52 11.72 -6.95 -9.56
C TRP A 52 10.45 -6.73 -10.37
N ASN A 53 9.30 -7.05 -9.78
CA ASN A 53 8.01 -6.80 -10.38
C ASN A 53 7.61 -5.34 -10.11
N ASP A 54 7.45 -4.53 -11.16
CA ASP A 54 6.83 -3.20 -11.07
C ASP A 54 5.33 -3.38 -10.87
N GLU A 55 4.85 -3.15 -9.64
CA GLU A 55 3.44 -3.21 -9.28
C GLU A 55 2.76 -1.84 -9.46
N GLY A 56 3.40 -0.87 -10.11
CA GLY A 56 2.79 0.41 -10.47
C GLY A 56 2.83 1.43 -9.34
N THR A 57 1.84 2.31 -9.30
CA THR A 57 1.79 3.38 -8.29
C THR A 57 1.10 2.88 -7.04
N GLY A 58 1.82 2.77 -5.92
CA GLY A 58 1.25 2.42 -4.62
C GLY A 58 0.35 3.51 -4.05
N TRP A 59 0.80 4.76 -4.12
CA TRP A 59 0.03 5.93 -3.70
C TRP A 59 0.52 7.23 -4.32
N ILE A 60 -0.26 8.30 -4.13
CA ILE A 60 0.11 9.67 -4.48
C ILE A 60 0.55 10.39 -3.20
N ALA A 61 1.84 10.71 -3.10
CA ALA A 61 2.41 11.43 -1.96
C ALA A 61 2.31 12.95 -2.16
N ALA A 62 2.36 13.68 -1.04
CA ALA A 62 2.58 15.11 -1.08
C ALA A 62 4.04 15.41 -1.45
N THR A 63 4.29 16.55 -2.08
CA THR A 63 5.66 17.03 -2.36
C THR A 63 6.29 17.79 -1.19
N SER A 64 5.49 18.16 -0.19
CA SER A 64 5.90 18.76 1.08
C SER A 64 5.02 18.22 2.22
N GLY A 65 5.44 18.39 3.47
CA GLY A 65 4.73 17.89 4.64
C GLY A 65 5.67 17.24 5.63
N THR A 66 5.19 16.21 6.34
CA THR A 66 6.03 15.47 7.30
C THR A 66 6.94 14.51 6.53
N PRO A 67 8.27 14.55 6.69
CA PRO A 67 9.18 13.69 5.95
C PRO A 67 8.99 12.22 6.33
N VAL A 68 9.01 11.34 5.33
CA VAL A 68 9.17 9.89 5.52
C VAL A 68 10.58 9.52 5.12
N TYR A 69 11.32 8.93 6.06
CA TYR A 69 12.69 8.48 5.89
C TYR A 69 12.73 7.01 5.51
N ARG A 70 13.68 6.63 4.66
CA ARG A 70 13.97 5.25 4.30
C ARG A 70 15.36 4.86 4.81
N VAL A 71 15.45 3.69 5.44
CA VAL A 71 16.72 3.09 5.88
C VAL A 71 16.82 1.66 5.37
N TYR A 72 18.05 1.21 5.14
CA TYR A 72 18.36 -0.10 4.57
C TYR A 72 19.10 -0.97 5.58
N ASN A 73 18.64 -2.19 5.80
CA ASN A 73 19.34 -3.21 6.57
C ASN A 73 20.17 -4.10 5.64
N PRO A 74 21.50 -3.95 5.59
CA PRO A 74 22.36 -4.83 4.80
C PRO A 74 22.47 -6.24 5.40
N ASN A 75 22.08 -6.45 6.66
CA ASN A 75 22.24 -7.73 7.36
C ASN A 75 21.01 -8.64 7.20
N SER A 76 19.91 -8.15 6.63
CA SER A 76 18.76 -8.97 6.27
C SER A 76 19.06 -9.82 5.03
N VAL A 77 18.46 -11.00 4.92
CA VAL A 77 18.68 -11.91 3.79
C VAL A 77 18.16 -11.27 2.50
N GLY A 78 19.06 -10.81 1.63
CA GLY A 78 18.70 -10.06 0.42
C GLY A 78 18.46 -8.56 0.64
N GLY A 79 18.69 -8.05 1.86
CA GLY A 79 18.45 -6.66 2.25
C GLY A 79 17.01 -6.41 2.71
N ASP A 80 16.76 -5.38 3.51
CA ASP A 80 15.39 -4.96 3.88
C ASP A 80 15.31 -3.44 4.01
N HIS A 81 14.23 -2.83 3.52
CA HIS A 81 13.98 -1.40 3.66
C HIS A 81 12.88 -1.13 4.68
N TYR A 82 13.13 -0.14 5.53
CA TYR A 82 12.16 0.34 6.51
C TYR A 82 11.86 1.82 6.30
N TYR A 83 10.60 2.21 6.53
CA TYR A 83 10.07 3.54 6.28
C TYR A 83 9.44 4.10 7.54
N THR A 84 9.83 5.31 7.94
CA THR A 84 9.30 5.93 9.16
C THR A 84 9.23 7.45 9.05
N MET A 85 8.23 8.06 9.68
CA MET A 85 8.19 9.51 9.88
C MET A 85 9.10 9.98 11.02
N SER A 86 9.60 9.06 11.85
CA SER A 86 10.47 9.39 12.97
C SER A 86 11.93 9.40 12.54
N LYS A 87 12.50 10.61 12.40
CA LYS A 87 13.95 10.75 12.15
C LYS A 87 14.79 10.11 13.26
N TYR A 88 14.30 10.17 14.50
CA TYR A 88 14.97 9.57 15.67
C TYR A 88 15.02 8.04 15.57
N GLU A 89 13.93 7.39 15.15
CA GLU A 89 13.90 5.95 14.93
C GLU A 89 14.88 5.54 13.82
N ALA A 90 14.83 6.23 12.68
CA ALA A 90 15.77 5.98 11.58
C ALA A 90 17.23 6.16 12.01
N GLN A 91 17.54 7.23 12.77
CA GLN A 91 18.88 7.42 13.36
C GLN A 91 19.29 6.29 14.29
N SER A 92 18.36 5.77 15.09
CA SER A 92 18.62 4.67 16.02
C SER A 92 18.91 3.37 15.29
N LEU A 93 18.18 3.07 14.21
CA LEU A 93 18.45 1.93 13.34
C LEU A 93 19.83 2.05 12.66
N VAL A 94 20.19 3.23 12.17
CA VAL A 94 21.51 3.48 11.57
C VAL A 94 22.64 3.29 12.59
N LYS A 95 22.47 3.77 13.83
CA LYS A 95 23.41 3.50 14.92
C LYS A 95 23.56 2.00 15.22
N SER A 96 22.50 1.23 14.99
CA SER A 96 22.48 -0.24 15.13
C SER A 96 22.98 -0.99 13.88
N GLY A 97 23.60 -0.30 12.91
CA GLY A 97 24.25 -0.91 11.75
C GLY A 97 23.44 -0.88 10.46
N TRP A 98 22.26 -0.27 10.46
CA TRP A 98 21.53 0.03 9.21
C TRP A 98 22.20 1.20 8.48
N ARG A 99 21.80 1.43 7.23
CA ARG A 99 22.32 2.52 6.39
C ARG A 99 21.21 3.51 6.08
N TRP A 100 21.58 4.79 6.04
CA TRP A 100 20.72 5.80 5.45
C TRP A 100 20.54 5.53 3.97
N ASP A 101 19.30 5.68 3.51
CA ASP A 101 19.02 5.83 2.10
C ASP A 101 18.73 7.31 1.78
N ASN A 102 18.78 7.68 0.50
CA ASN A 102 18.59 9.06 0.02
C ASN A 102 19.51 10.09 0.74
N GLY A 103 20.67 9.65 1.24
CA GLY A 103 21.58 10.48 2.04
C GLY A 103 20.97 11.00 3.35
N GLY A 104 19.96 10.33 3.89
CA GLY A 104 19.23 10.76 5.10
C GLY A 104 18.19 11.85 4.88
N ASN A 105 17.94 12.21 3.61
CA ASN A 105 16.84 13.10 3.23
C ASN A 105 15.52 12.33 3.15
N ALA A 106 14.41 13.05 3.07
CA ALA A 106 13.09 12.45 2.89
C ALA A 106 13.03 11.66 1.58
N ALA A 107 12.59 10.40 1.65
CA ALA A 107 12.30 9.60 0.47
C ALA A 107 11.05 10.16 -0.25
N PHE A 108 10.05 10.58 0.54
CA PHE A 108 8.84 11.29 0.14
C PHE A 108 8.19 11.93 1.39
N TYR A 109 7.05 12.61 1.24
CA TYR A 109 6.36 13.30 2.33
C TYR A 109 4.97 12.74 2.59
N SER A 110 4.64 12.67 3.88
CA SER A 110 3.28 12.47 4.39
C SER A 110 2.50 13.78 4.32
N GLY A 111 1.26 13.70 3.86
CA GLY A 111 0.32 14.81 3.72
C GLY A 111 -0.93 14.37 2.95
N GLY A 112 -2.07 14.99 3.23
CA GLY A 112 -3.37 14.60 2.68
C GLY A 112 -4.27 13.90 3.72
N ASN A 113 -5.37 13.30 3.25
CA ASN A 113 -6.41 12.77 4.13
C ASN A 113 -6.57 11.23 4.07
N VAL A 114 -5.92 10.57 3.11
CA VAL A 114 -6.00 9.10 2.94
C VAL A 114 -5.00 8.42 3.86
N ASN A 115 -5.44 7.38 4.59
CA ASN A 115 -4.55 6.57 5.41
C ASN A 115 -3.65 5.68 4.54
N LEU A 116 -2.36 5.65 4.86
CA LEU A 116 -1.48 4.54 4.48
C LEU A 116 -1.27 3.65 5.70
N TYR A 117 -1.57 2.38 5.53
CA TYR A 117 -1.49 1.34 6.54
C TYR A 117 -0.16 0.60 6.47
N VAL A 118 0.33 0.11 7.61
CA VAL A 118 1.50 -0.77 7.70
C VAL A 118 1.16 -2.07 8.41
N ALA A 119 1.72 -3.19 7.95
CA ALA A 119 1.75 -4.46 8.69
C ALA A 119 3.18 -5.00 8.72
N TYR A 120 3.55 -5.69 9.82
CA TYR A 120 4.87 -6.25 10.04
C TYR A 120 4.85 -7.79 10.09
N ASN A 121 5.74 -8.45 9.37
CA ASN A 121 5.93 -9.90 9.42
C ASN A 121 7.12 -10.25 10.34
N PRO A 122 6.88 -10.78 11.56
CA PRO A 122 7.96 -11.15 12.48
C PRO A 122 8.79 -12.36 12.01
N ASN A 123 8.29 -13.13 11.03
CA ASN A 123 8.94 -14.34 10.55
C ASN A 123 9.70 -14.13 9.23
N ALA A 124 9.75 -12.89 8.74
CA ALA A 124 10.40 -12.56 7.47
C ALA A 124 11.91 -12.39 7.64
N GLY A 125 12.70 -13.02 6.77
CA GLY A 125 14.14 -12.78 6.67
C GLY A 125 14.52 -11.46 5.96
N SER A 126 13.58 -10.93 5.17
CA SER A 126 13.58 -9.66 4.44
C SER A 126 12.13 -9.35 4.03
N GLY A 127 11.82 -8.09 3.68
CA GLY A 127 10.46 -7.72 3.30
C GLY A 127 9.51 -7.73 4.48
N SER A 128 10.02 -7.32 5.63
CA SER A 128 9.30 -7.46 6.89
C SER A 128 8.12 -6.51 7.03
N HIS A 129 7.98 -5.51 6.16
CA HIS A 129 6.90 -4.53 6.21
C HIS A 129 6.16 -4.42 4.87
N ASN A 130 4.83 -4.33 4.94
CA ASN A 130 3.99 -3.96 3.81
C ASN A 130 3.33 -2.61 4.10
N TYR A 131 3.33 -1.73 3.10
CA TYR A 131 2.65 -0.44 3.15
C TYR A 131 1.60 -0.35 2.04
N THR A 132 0.38 0.01 2.41
CA THR A 132 -0.76 0.01 1.48
C THR A 132 -1.84 1.02 1.88
N THR A 133 -2.52 1.64 0.91
CA THR A 133 -3.74 2.41 1.19
C THR A 133 -4.98 1.52 1.37
N ASN A 134 -4.85 0.21 1.14
CA ASN A 134 -5.93 -0.75 1.20
C ASN A 134 -6.03 -1.41 2.59
N SER A 135 -7.04 -1.05 3.37
CA SER A 135 -7.27 -1.65 4.70
C SER A 135 -7.60 -3.15 4.64
N PHE A 136 -8.16 -3.65 3.54
CA PHE A 136 -8.43 -5.08 3.37
C PHE A 136 -7.15 -5.89 3.16
N GLU A 137 -6.17 -5.34 2.43
CA GLU A 137 -4.83 -5.95 2.29
C GLU A 137 -4.15 -6.04 3.66
N GLN A 138 -4.15 -4.94 4.44
CA GLN A 138 -3.60 -4.96 5.81
C GLN A 138 -4.30 -6.02 6.68
N ASN A 139 -5.63 -6.05 6.69
CA ASN A 139 -6.38 -7.01 7.50
C ASN A 139 -6.10 -8.46 7.11
N SER A 140 -5.94 -8.73 5.80
CA SER A 140 -5.54 -10.05 5.30
C SER A 140 -4.18 -10.48 5.86
N LEU A 141 -3.19 -9.58 5.81
CA LEU A 141 -1.85 -9.84 6.37
C LEU A 141 -1.91 -10.12 7.88
N LEU A 142 -2.65 -9.30 8.64
CA LEU A 142 -2.79 -9.47 10.08
C LEU A 142 -3.45 -10.81 10.45
N ASN A 143 -4.50 -11.20 9.71
CA ASN A 143 -5.15 -12.50 9.87
C ASN A 143 -4.20 -13.66 9.49
N GLY A 144 -3.30 -13.43 8.53
CA GLY A 144 -2.21 -14.34 8.17
C GLY A 144 -1.05 -14.38 9.18
N GLY A 145 -1.18 -13.71 10.33
CA GLY A 145 -0.20 -13.76 11.42
C GLY A 145 0.78 -12.58 11.47
N TRP A 146 0.69 -11.63 10.53
CA TRP A 146 1.43 -10.37 10.62
C TRP A 146 0.95 -9.56 11.84
N LYS A 147 1.78 -8.66 12.32
CA LYS A 147 1.60 -7.89 13.56
C LYS A 147 1.64 -6.39 13.29
N PHE A 148 1.36 -5.62 14.33
CA PHE A 148 1.49 -4.15 14.37
C PHE A 148 0.74 -3.42 13.23
N GLY A 149 -0.52 -3.80 13.01
CA GLY A 149 -1.42 -3.08 12.12
C GLY A 149 -1.68 -1.67 12.61
N ALA A 150 -1.16 -0.66 11.91
CA ALA A 150 -1.35 0.75 12.25
C ALA A 150 -1.53 1.61 10.99
N VAL A 151 -1.96 2.86 11.18
CA VAL A 151 -1.79 3.92 10.18
C VAL A 151 -0.34 4.40 10.28
N ALA A 152 0.44 4.17 9.24
CA ALA A 152 1.84 4.59 9.19
C ALA A 152 1.94 6.10 8.97
N TRP A 153 1.19 6.63 8.00
CA TRP A 153 1.10 8.06 7.69
C TRP A 153 -0.09 8.38 6.76
N LYS A 154 -0.19 9.63 6.32
CA LYS A 154 -1.25 10.12 5.43
C LYS A 154 -0.72 10.43 4.03
N VAL A 155 -1.53 10.18 3.01
CA VAL A 155 -1.20 10.42 1.58
C VAL A 155 -2.34 11.18 0.89
N GLN A 156 -2.07 11.74 -0.29
CA GLN A 156 -3.03 12.57 -1.04
C GLN A 156 -4.14 11.72 -1.65
N ALA A 157 -3.77 10.57 -2.22
CA ALA A 157 -4.68 9.59 -2.78
C ALA A 157 -4.07 8.19 -2.80
N GLY A 158 -4.92 7.17 -2.90
CA GLY A 158 -4.49 5.83 -3.30
C GLY A 158 -3.89 5.86 -4.72
N GLY A 159 -2.99 4.92 -4.99
CA GLY A 159 -2.38 4.79 -6.30
C GLY A 159 -3.11 3.79 -7.18
N SER A 160 -2.68 3.72 -8.44
CA SER A 160 -3.05 2.63 -9.34
C SER A 160 -1.88 1.64 -9.37
N THR A 161 -1.88 0.69 -8.44
CA THR A 161 -0.98 -0.44 -8.55
C THR A 161 -1.42 -1.26 -9.76
N VAL A 162 -0.49 -1.61 -10.67
CA VAL A 162 -0.72 -2.68 -11.64
C VAL A 162 -0.79 -3.96 -10.83
N THR A 163 -2.00 -4.22 -10.34
CA THR A 163 -2.67 -5.47 -10.01
C THR A 163 -1.80 -6.62 -9.47
N PRO A 164 -2.26 -7.37 -8.43
CA PRO A 164 -1.97 -8.81 -8.35
C PRO A 164 -2.06 -9.42 -9.77
N PRO A 165 -1.19 -10.38 -10.13
CA PRO A 165 -0.88 -10.75 -11.52
C PRO A 165 -2.06 -10.55 -12.48
N VAL A 166 -1.87 -9.67 -13.47
CA VAL A 166 -2.90 -9.21 -14.42
C VAL A 166 -3.84 -10.35 -14.80
N GLY A 167 -5.14 -10.18 -14.50
CA GLY A 167 -6.19 -11.10 -14.93
C GLY A 167 -6.39 -12.32 -14.02
N ARG A 168 -5.85 -12.36 -12.80
CA ARG A 168 -6.23 -13.41 -11.84
C ARG A 168 -7.73 -13.33 -11.55
N THR A 169 -8.45 -14.26 -12.15
CA THR A 169 -9.84 -14.60 -11.86
C THR A 169 -9.92 -15.10 -10.42
N VAL A 170 -10.76 -14.46 -9.62
CA VAL A 170 -11.11 -14.92 -8.28
C VAL A 170 -12.55 -15.40 -8.26
N TYR A 171 -12.86 -16.30 -7.33
CA TYR A 171 -14.17 -16.94 -7.17
C TYR A 171 -14.86 -16.41 -5.92
N VAL A 172 -16.13 -16.05 -6.03
CA VAL A 172 -16.93 -15.52 -4.93
C VAL A 172 -18.23 -16.31 -4.81
N ALA A 173 -18.52 -16.84 -3.62
CA ALA A 173 -19.74 -17.57 -3.33
C ALA A 173 -20.92 -16.60 -3.10
N GLY A 174 -21.69 -16.29 -4.15
CA GLY A 174 -22.85 -15.42 -4.07
C GLY A 174 -22.50 -13.93 -3.95
N LYS A 175 -23.35 -13.08 -4.53
CA LYS A 175 -23.10 -11.62 -4.68
C LYS A 175 -22.82 -10.90 -3.36
N ASP A 176 -23.33 -11.41 -2.23
CA ASP A 176 -23.23 -10.77 -0.93
C ASP A 176 -21.96 -11.20 -0.15
N SER A 177 -21.21 -12.20 -0.63
CA SER A 177 -19.99 -12.65 0.04
C SER A 177 -18.92 -11.57 0.06
N LYS A 178 -18.28 -11.43 1.23
CA LYS A 178 -17.12 -10.56 1.48
C LYS A 178 -15.79 -11.27 1.27
N VAL A 179 -15.82 -12.54 0.88
CA VAL A 179 -14.63 -13.38 0.72
C VAL A 179 -14.50 -13.80 -0.74
N TYR A 180 -13.32 -13.63 -1.31
CA TYR A 180 -12.94 -14.20 -2.60
C TYR A 180 -11.89 -15.30 -2.44
N TRP A 181 -11.82 -16.19 -3.43
CA TRP A 181 -10.93 -17.36 -3.45
C TRP A 181 -10.12 -17.38 -4.75
N TYR A 182 -8.90 -17.89 -4.72
CA TYR A 182 -8.05 -18.06 -5.91
C TYR A 182 -8.37 -19.35 -6.69
N SER A 183 -8.91 -20.35 -6.02
CA SER A 183 -9.23 -21.68 -6.54
C SER A 183 -10.70 -22.00 -6.32
N LEU A 184 -11.40 -22.29 -7.43
CA LEU A 184 -12.78 -22.78 -7.38
C LEU A 184 -12.89 -24.05 -6.53
N THR A 185 -11.92 -24.96 -6.67
CA THR A 185 -11.85 -26.20 -5.90
C THR A 185 -11.70 -25.90 -4.41
N ALA A 186 -10.84 -24.96 -4.02
CA ALA A 186 -10.68 -24.59 -2.62
C ALA A 186 -11.96 -24.01 -2.02
N LEU A 187 -12.67 -23.16 -2.77
CA LEU A 187 -13.97 -22.63 -2.36
C LEU A 187 -15.01 -23.74 -2.13
N ILE A 188 -15.13 -24.69 -3.07
CA ILE A 188 -16.07 -25.81 -2.99
C ILE A 188 -15.72 -26.75 -1.83
N ASP A 189 -14.45 -27.14 -1.73
CA ASP A 189 -13.96 -28.05 -0.70
C ASP A 189 -14.14 -27.47 0.70
N TYR A 190 -13.90 -26.16 0.85
CA TYR A 190 -14.14 -25.47 2.10
C TYR A 190 -15.62 -25.51 2.51
N GLY A 191 -16.53 -25.22 1.57
CA GLY A 191 -17.97 -25.29 1.83
C GLY A 191 -18.42 -26.69 2.25
N ASN A 192 -17.98 -27.72 1.51
CA ASN A 192 -18.29 -29.12 1.82
C ASN A 192 -17.77 -29.54 3.20
N LYS A 193 -16.52 -29.19 3.51
CA LYS A 193 -15.87 -29.55 4.78
C LYS A 193 -16.58 -28.94 6.00
N HIS A 194 -17.18 -27.76 5.86
CA HIS A 194 -17.81 -27.04 6.97
C HIS A 194 -19.35 -27.14 6.98
N GLY A 195 -19.94 -28.04 6.18
CA GLY A 195 -21.41 -28.23 6.17
C GLY A 195 -22.18 -27.08 5.49
N HIS A 196 -21.49 -26.26 4.70
CA HIS A 196 -22.06 -25.15 3.93
C HIS A 196 -21.69 -25.30 2.44
N PRO A 197 -22.19 -26.34 1.76
CA PRO A 197 -21.88 -26.55 0.35
C PRO A 197 -22.31 -25.33 -0.47
N VAL A 198 -21.37 -24.83 -1.27
CA VAL A 198 -21.58 -23.63 -2.07
C VAL A 198 -22.48 -24.00 -3.26
N ASN A 199 -23.56 -23.25 -3.47
CA ASN A 199 -24.35 -23.38 -4.70
C ASN A 199 -23.49 -22.95 -5.89
N GLN A 200 -23.08 -23.91 -6.72
CA GLN A 200 -22.18 -23.64 -7.83
C GLN A 200 -22.75 -22.68 -8.88
N SER A 201 -24.08 -22.59 -8.99
CA SER A 201 -24.74 -21.62 -9.87
C SER A 201 -24.71 -20.18 -9.35
N GLU A 202 -24.37 -19.97 -8.08
CA GLU A 202 -24.19 -18.65 -7.46
C GLU A 202 -22.72 -18.22 -7.37
N ILE A 203 -21.79 -19.08 -7.81
CA ILE A 203 -20.39 -18.74 -7.90
C ILE A 203 -20.20 -17.85 -9.12
N PHE A 204 -19.62 -16.69 -8.90
CA PHE A 204 -19.26 -15.78 -9.98
C PHE A 204 -17.79 -15.41 -9.86
N THR A 205 -17.24 -15.02 -11.01
CA THR A 205 -15.86 -14.61 -11.11
C THR A 205 -15.75 -13.11 -11.29
N MET A 206 -14.65 -12.56 -10.80
CA MET A 206 -14.24 -11.19 -11.08
C MET A 206 -12.72 -11.12 -11.05
N THR A 207 -12.16 -9.99 -11.47
CA THR A 207 -10.73 -9.76 -11.23
C THR A 207 -10.49 -9.58 -9.74
N GLU A 208 -9.33 -10.00 -9.26
CA GLU A 208 -8.93 -9.74 -7.88
C GLU A 208 -9.05 -8.24 -7.51
N SER A 209 -8.72 -7.34 -8.46
CA SER A 209 -8.93 -5.90 -8.30
C SER A 209 -10.38 -5.48 -8.12
N GLN A 210 -11.33 -6.12 -8.82
CA GLN A 210 -12.77 -5.89 -8.64
C GLN A 210 -13.24 -6.42 -7.29
N ALA A 211 -12.69 -7.55 -6.82
CA ALA A 211 -13.03 -8.09 -5.51
C ALA A 211 -12.55 -7.16 -4.39
N ILE A 212 -11.30 -6.70 -4.49
CA ILE A 212 -10.72 -5.75 -3.56
C ILE A 212 -11.49 -4.42 -3.58
N SER A 213 -11.77 -3.85 -4.77
CA SER A 213 -12.46 -2.55 -4.88
C SER A 213 -13.91 -2.59 -4.39
N SER A 214 -14.53 -3.77 -4.39
CA SER A 214 -15.87 -4.00 -3.83
C SER A 214 -15.87 -4.33 -2.33
N GLY A 215 -14.72 -4.20 -1.66
CA GLY A 215 -14.57 -4.41 -0.23
C GLY A 215 -14.58 -5.88 0.19
N ARG A 216 -14.16 -6.77 -0.71
CA ARG A 216 -13.93 -8.19 -0.40
C ARG A 216 -12.48 -8.41 -0.01
N HIS A 217 -12.23 -9.44 0.79
CA HIS A 217 -10.89 -9.90 1.15
C HIS A 217 -10.68 -11.35 0.70
N HIS A 218 -9.42 -11.75 0.54
CA HIS A 218 -9.07 -13.13 0.23
C HIS A 218 -9.46 -14.08 1.37
N SER A 219 -9.77 -15.34 1.03
CA SER A 219 -10.01 -16.40 2.01
C SER A 219 -8.81 -16.59 2.93
N LEU A 220 -9.04 -16.59 4.24
CA LEU A 220 -7.98 -16.77 5.24
C LEU A 220 -7.49 -18.23 5.35
N THR A 221 -8.22 -19.15 4.74
CA THR A 221 -7.98 -20.59 4.84
C THR A 221 -7.39 -21.19 3.56
N GLU A 222 -7.40 -20.41 2.48
CA GLU A 222 -6.81 -20.80 1.21
C GLU A 222 -5.32 -20.45 1.19
N LYS A 223 -4.50 -21.49 1.06
CA LYS A 223 -3.03 -21.41 1.04
C LYS A 223 -2.49 -21.07 -0.34
#